data_AF-A0A5B6VAX7-F1
#
_entry.id   AF-A0A5B6VAX7-F1
#
_cell.length_a   1.000
_cell.length_b   1.000
_cell.length_c   1.000
_cell.angle_alpha   90.00
_cell.angle_beta   90.00
_cell.angle_gamma   90.00
#
_symmetry.space_group_name_H-M   'P 1'
#
loop_
_entity.id
_entity.type
_entity.pdbx_description
1 polymer ?
#
loop_
_entity_poly.entity_id
_entity_poly.type
_entity_poly.pdbx_seq_one_letter_code
_entity_poly.pdbx_strand_id
1 'polypeptide(L)'
;MRFWFCHQVVLLVLDIHACIARDPLHFRQLIVFLVHNFRVDHSLLERRGALIIRRLCVLLDAERVYRELSTILEGEADLDFACIMVQALNLILLTSSELSVLRELLKQSLVNAAGKDLFVSLYASWCHSPMAILSLCLLAQAYQHASAVVQSLVEEDINVKFLVQLDKLIRLLETPIFAYLRLQVPK
;
A
#
# COMPACT_ATOMS: atom_id res chain seq x y z
N MET A 1 14.34 -33.78 7.47
CA MET A 1 13.95 -33.67 6.04
C MET A 1 12.74 -32.74 5.82
N ARG A 2 12.60 -31.63 6.58
CA ARG A 2 11.40 -30.74 6.54
C ARG A 2 11.70 -29.23 6.41
N PHE A 3 12.96 -28.83 6.19
CA PHE A 3 13.35 -27.41 6.23
C PHE A 3 13.78 -26.81 4.89
N TRP A 4 13.82 -27.59 3.81
CA TRP A 4 14.31 -27.13 2.49
C TRP A 4 13.22 -26.94 1.42
N PHE A 5 11.96 -27.29 1.72
CA PHE A 5 10.88 -27.25 0.73
C PHE A 5 10.18 -25.88 0.59
N CYS A 6 10.32 -24.96 1.56
CA CYS A 6 9.50 -23.75 1.58
C CYS A 6 10.10 -22.57 0.78
N HIS A 7 11.42 -22.49 0.64
CA HIS A 7 12.06 -21.37 -0.06
C HIS A 7 12.00 -21.53 -1.59
N GLN A 8 12.03 -22.78 -2.07
CA GLN A 8 12.01 -23.09 -3.48
C GLN A 8 10.59 -23.04 -4.05
N VAL A 9 9.54 -23.41 -3.29
CA VAL A 9 8.16 -23.40 -3.81
C VAL A 9 7.62 -21.98 -3.96
N VAL A 10 7.89 -21.06 -3.03
CA VAL A 10 7.44 -19.65 -3.16
C VAL A 10 8.16 -18.95 -4.33
N LEU A 11 9.45 -19.22 -4.54
CA LEU A 11 10.23 -18.68 -5.66
C LEU A 11 9.93 -19.39 -6.99
N LEU A 12 9.72 -20.71 -7.02
CA LEU A 12 9.30 -21.45 -8.22
C LEU A 12 7.90 -21.03 -8.68
N VAL A 13 6.98 -20.76 -7.75
CA VAL A 13 5.62 -20.28 -8.10
C VAL A 13 5.70 -18.89 -8.74
N LEU A 14 6.58 -18.01 -8.27
CA LEU A 14 6.79 -16.68 -8.86
C LEU A 14 7.42 -16.70 -10.26
N ASP A 15 8.38 -17.60 -10.53
CA ASP A 15 9.02 -17.67 -11.86
C ASP A 15 8.20 -18.50 -12.88
N ILE A 16 7.46 -19.53 -12.45
CA ILE A 16 6.60 -20.34 -13.35
C ILE A 16 5.25 -19.63 -13.62
N HIS A 17 4.71 -18.84 -12.68
CA HIS A 17 3.48 -18.08 -12.89
C HIS A 17 3.69 -16.75 -13.61
N ALA A 18 4.93 -16.24 -13.75
CA ALA A 18 5.19 -15.04 -14.54
C ALA A 18 4.82 -15.21 -16.03
N CYS A 19 4.87 -16.43 -16.58
CA CYS A 19 4.37 -16.73 -17.93
C CYS A 19 2.84 -16.91 -18.00
N ILE A 20 2.19 -17.33 -16.91
CA ILE A 20 0.73 -17.60 -16.84
C ILE A 20 -0.06 -16.33 -16.46
N ALA A 21 0.55 -15.41 -15.72
CA ALA A 21 -0.08 -14.18 -15.21
C ALA A 21 -0.34 -13.08 -16.27
N ARG A 22 -0.16 -13.38 -17.56
CA ARG A 22 -0.77 -12.57 -18.63
C ARG A 22 -2.29 -12.70 -18.64
N ASP A 23 -2.84 -13.82 -18.14
CA ASP A 23 -4.28 -13.97 -17.99
C ASP A 23 -4.81 -13.22 -16.75
N PRO A 24 -5.82 -12.34 -16.90
CA PRO A 24 -6.40 -11.58 -15.78
C PRO A 24 -6.95 -12.44 -14.64
N LEU A 25 -7.50 -13.63 -14.96
CA LEU A 25 -8.18 -14.47 -13.97
C LEU A 25 -7.20 -15.17 -13.04
N HIS A 26 -6.12 -15.73 -13.59
CA HIS A 26 -5.04 -16.33 -12.80
C HIS A 26 -4.32 -15.31 -11.92
N PHE A 27 -4.14 -14.08 -12.41
CA PHE A 27 -3.57 -13.00 -11.62
C PHE A 27 -4.42 -12.71 -10.39
N ARG A 28 -5.74 -12.52 -10.56
CA ARG A 28 -6.63 -12.26 -9.43
C ARG A 28 -6.62 -13.41 -8.41
N GLN A 29 -6.66 -14.66 -8.87
CA GLN A 29 -6.58 -15.82 -7.99
C GLN A 29 -5.27 -15.85 -7.17
N LEU A 30 -4.14 -15.50 -7.78
CA LEU A 30 -2.85 -15.40 -7.09
C LEU A 30 -2.89 -14.35 -5.98
N ILE A 31 -3.41 -13.15 -6.26
CA ILE A 31 -3.48 -12.07 -5.25
C ILE A 31 -4.45 -12.45 -4.12
N VAL A 32 -5.63 -13.01 -4.44
CA VAL A 32 -6.59 -13.49 -3.43
C VAL A 32 -5.96 -14.57 -2.55
N PHE A 33 -5.28 -15.54 -3.15
CA PHE A 33 -4.58 -16.58 -2.40
C PHE A 33 -3.51 -15.97 -1.49
N LEU A 34 -2.73 -15.02 -1.98
CA LEU A 34 -1.69 -14.36 -1.18
C LEU A 34 -2.28 -13.62 0.02
N VAL A 35 -3.30 -12.78 -0.19
CA VAL A 35 -3.96 -12.02 0.88
C VAL A 35 -4.55 -12.98 1.92
N HIS A 36 -5.18 -14.07 1.48
CA HIS A 36 -5.68 -15.11 2.39
C HIS A 36 -4.56 -15.73 3.24
N ASN A 37 -3.39 -16.04 2.66
CA ASN A 37 -2.25 -16.58 3.41
C ASN A 37 -1.71 -15.58 4.43
N PHE A 38 -1.64 -14.28 4.10
CA PHE A 38 -1.25 -13.26 5.06
C PHE A 38 -2.25 -13.10 6.20
N ARG A 39 -3.55 -13.29 5.94
CA ARG A 39 -4.59 -13.25 6.96
C ARG A 39 -4.52 -14.45 7.90
N VAL A 40 -4.27 -15.64 7.36
CA VAL A 40 -4.17 -16.87 8.17
C VAL A 40 -2.86 -16.92 8.97
N ASP A 41 -1.77 -16.40 8.40
CA ASP A 41 -0.45 -16.34 9.05
C ASP A 41 0.10 -14.90 9.04
N HIS A 42 -0.25 -14.12 10.07
CA HIS A 42 0.26 -12.76 10.25
C HIS A 42 1.80 -12.71 10.32
N SER A 43 2.46 -13.77 10.80
CA SER A 43 3.92 -13.82 10.89
C SER A 43 4.57 -13.85 9.50
N LEU A 44 3.88 -14.40 8.51
CA LEU A 44 4.30 -14.37 7.11
C LEU A 44 4.31 -12.93 6.57
N LEU A 45 3.25 -12.16 6.85
CA LEU A 45 3.16 -10.75 6.45
C LEU A 45 4.29 -9.94 7.11
N GLU A 46 4.49 -10.09 8.41
CA GLU A 46 5.53 -9.37 9.16
C GLU A 46 6.95 -9.68 8.66
N ARG A 47 7.26 -10.95 8.42
CA ARG A 47 8.64 -11.40 8.12
C ARG A 47 8.98 -11.38 6.64
N ARG A 48 8.00 -11.62 5.77
CA ARG A 48 8.22 -11.86 4.34
C ARG A 48 7.34 -11.00 3.44
N GLY A 49 6.28 -10.39 3.96
CA GLY A 49 5.29 -9.65 3.18
C GLY A 49 5.92 -8.57 2.30
N ALA A 50 6.81 -7.75 2.86
CA ALA A 50 7.51 -6.72 2.10
C ALA A 50 8.28 -7.29 0.90
N LEU A 51 9.04 -8.37 1.09
CA LEU A 51 9.81 -8.99 0.00
C LEU A 51 8.90 -9.59 -1.07
N ILE A 52 7.80 -10.24 -0.67
CA ILE A 52 6.86 -10.88 -1.59
C ILE A 52 6.14 -9.83 -2.45
N ILE A 53 5.58 -8.79 -1.82
CA ILE A 53 4.85 -7.72 -2.53
C ILE A 53 5.78 -6.98 -3.50
N ARG A 54 6.99 -6.64 -3.05
CA ARG A 54 8.01 -5.99 -3.87
C ARG A 54 8.36 -6.82 -5.10
N ARG A 55 8.57 -8.13 -4.93
CA ARG A 55 8.84 -9.04 -6.05
C ARG A 55 7.66 -9.14 -7.02
N LEU A 56 6.42 -9.17 -6.51
CA LEU A 56 5.22 -9.15 -7.37
C LEU A 56 5.13 -7.87 -8.20
N CYS A 57 5.40 -6.71 -7.61
CA CYS A 57 5.40 -5.44 -8.33
C CYS A 57 6.41 -5.41 -9.49
N VAL A 58 7.59 -6.01 -9.28
CA VAL A 58 8.63 -6.11 -10.33
C VAL A 58 8.20 -7.07 -11.45
N LEU A 59 7.50 -8.15 -11.14
CA LEU A 59 7.17 -9.19 -12.11
C LEU A 59 5.85 -8.95 -12.87
N LEU A 60 4.86 -8.33 -12.23
CA LEU A 60 3.46 -8.31 -12.68
C LEU A 60 2.89 -6.90 -12.91
N ASP A 61 3.77 -5.90 -12.91
CA ASP A 61 3.45 -4.47 -12.87
C ASP A 61 2.92 -3.98 -11.51
N ALA A 62 3.54 -2.91 -11.00
CA ALA A 62 3.26 -2.38 -9.66
C ALA A 62 1.86 -1.76 -9.57
N GLU A 63 1.40 -1.07 -10.62
CA GLU A 63 0.07 -0.45 -10.63
C GLU A 63 -1.01 -1.53 -10.60
N ARG A 64 -0.88 -2.56 -11.43
CA ARG A 64 -1.81 -3.69 -11.48
C ARG A 64 -1.89 -4.41 -10.13
N VAL A 65 -0.75 -4.66 -9.49
CA VAL A 65 -0.69 -5.30 -8.16
C VAL A 65 -1.38 -4.45 -7.09
N TYR A 66 -1.10 -3.16 -7.03
CA TYR A 66 -1.70 -2.27 -6.02
C TYR A 66 -3.21 -2.08 -6.21
N ARG A 67 -3.70 -2.00 -7.45
CA ARG A 67 -5.14 -1.90 -7.73
C ARG A 67 -5.89 -3.15 -7.32
N GLU A 68 -5.36 -4.33 -7.62
CA GLU A 68 -6.03 -5.59 -7.24
C GLU A 68 -6.00 -5.81 -5.73
N LEU A 69 -4.86 -5.53 -5.08
CA LEU A 69 -4.78 -5.56 -3.62
C LEU A 69 -5.78 -4.60 -2.98
N SER A 70 -5.89 -3.38 -3.50
CA SER A 70 -6.87 -2.41 -3.00
C SER A 70 -8.30 -2.92 -3.14
N THR A 71 -8.65 -3.47 -4.30
CA THR A 71 -9.98 -4.03 -4.59
C THR A 71 -10.32 -5.17 -3.63
N ILE A 72 -9.37 -6.03 -3.29
CA ILE A 72 -9.57 -7.13 -2.34
C ILE A 72 -9.71 -6.59 -0.91
N LEU A 73 -8.87 -5.64 -0.52
CA LEU A 73 -8.84 -5.10 0.84
C LEU A 73 -10.05 -4.23 1.15
N GLU A 74 -10.61 -3.52 0.17
CA GLU A 74 -11.86 -2.76 0.32
C GLU A 74 -13.02 -3.65 0.79
N GLY A 75 -13.05 -4.92 0.35
CA GLY A 75 -14.05 -5.90 0.74
C GLY A 75 -13.65 -6.80 1.92
N GLU A 76 -12.53 -6.54 2.60
CA GLU A 76 -12.05 -7.37 3.69
C GLU A 76 -12.86 -7.13 4.97
N ALA A 77 -13.36 -8.22 5.56
CA ALA A 77 -14.22 -8.16 6.74
C ALA A 77 -13.42 -8.08 8.04
N ASP A 78 -12.21 -8.61 8.06
CA ASP A 78 -11.27 -8.49 9.17
C ASP A 78 -10.57 -7.11 9.11
N LEU A 79 -11.16 -6.13 9.80
CA LEU A 79 -10.67 -4.75 9.80
C LEU A 79 -9.29 -4.60 10.46
N ASP A 80 -8.95 -5.43 11.44
CA ASP A 80 -7.64 -5.41 12.08
C ASP A 80 -6.57 -5.87 11.09
N PHE A 81 -6.83 -6.98 10.39
CA PHE A 81 -5.96 -7.45 9.31
C PHE A 81 -5.86 -6.44 8.17
N ALA A 82 -7.00 -5.89 7.71
CA ALA A 82 -7.03 -4.90 6.63
C ALA A 82 -6.17 -3.67 6.99
N CYS A 83 -6.29 -3.16 8.22
CA CYS A 83 -5.48 -2.06 8.73
C CYS A 83 -3.97 -2.39 8.69
N ILE A 84 -3.56 -3.57 9.19
CA ILE A 84 -2.15 -4.00 9.19
C ILE A 84 -1.62 -4.14 7.77
N MET A 85 -2.39 -4.77 6.87
CA MET A 85 -1.99 -5.00 5.48
C MET A 85 -1.85 -3.66 4.73
N VAL A 86 -2.80 -2.74 4.88
CA VAL A 86 -2.74 -1.40 4.28
C VAL A 86 -1.56 -0.59 4.82
N GLN A 87 -1.25 -0.69 6.11
CA GLN A 87 -0.04 -0.07 6.67
C GLN A 87 1.24 -0.63 6.04
N ALA A 88 1.32 -1.95 5.85
CA ALA A 88 2.45 -2.59 5.18
C ALA A 88 2.57 -2.14 3.71
N LEU A 89 1.47 -2.11 2.96
CA LEU A 89 1.44 -1.65 1.56
C LEU A 89 1.83 -0.18 1.43
N ASN A 90 1.37 0.67 2.35
CA ASN A 90 1.75 2.08 2.40
C ASN A 90 3.25 2.26 2.65
N LEU A 91 3.82 1.51 3.60
CA LEU A 91 5.26 1.55 3.86
C LEU A 91 6.07 1.11 2.62
N ILE A 92 5.65 0.03 1.97
CA ILE A 92 6.29 -0.48 0.75
C ILE A 92 6.20 0.56 -0.37
N LEU A 93 5.02 1.17 -0.58
CA LEU A 93 4.76 2.20 -1.58
C LEU A 93 5.69 3.40 -1.41
N LEU A 94 5.91 3.84 -0.18
CA LEU A 94 6.73 5.01 0.13
C LEU A 94 8.23 4.73 0.01
N THR A 95 8.69 3.54 0.38
CA THR A 95 10.12 3.25 0.59
C THR A 95 10.79 2.50 -0.57
N SER A 96 10.03 1.73 -1.35
CA SER A 96 10.63 0.77 -2.30
C SER A 96 10.97 1.43 -3.64
N SER A 97 12.16 1.17 -4.17
CA SER A 97 12.66 1.79 -5.42
C SER A 97 11.83 1.44 -6.66
N GLU A 98 11.34 0.22 -6.73
CA GLU A 98 10.51 -0.32 -7.83
C GLU A 98 9.13 0.36 -7.94
N LEU A 99 8.71 1.07 -6.90
CA LEU A 99 7.45 1.82 -6.85
C LEU A 99 7.63 3.30 -7.20
N SER A 100 8.82 3.69 -7.68
CA SER A 100 9.10 5.08 -8.07
C SER A 100 8.14 5.62 -9.12
N VAL A 101 7.87 4.85 -10.18
CA VAL A 101 6.92 5.22 -11.24
C VAL A 101 5.50 5.38 -10.69
N LEU A 102 5.05 4.47 -9.83
CA LEU A 102 3.74 4.53 -9.20
C LEU A 102 3.59 5.77 -8.30
N ARG A 103 4.64 6.11 -7.54
CA ARG A 103 4.68 7.34 -6.73
C ARG A 103 4.62 8.59 -7.59
N GLU A 104 5.34 8.66 -8.71
CA GLU A 104 5.28 9.81 -9.60
C GLU A 104 3.89 9.97 -10.24
N LEU A 105 3.24 8.86 -10.60
CA LEU A 105 1.87 8.88 -11.12
C LEU A 105 0.87 9.40 -10.06
N LEU A 106 0.99 8.95 -8.80
CA LEU A 106 0.17 9.43 -7.68
C LEU A 106 0.38 10.92 -7.40
N LYS A 107 1.62 11.42 -7.45
CA LYS A 107 1.92 12.86 -7.29
C LYS A 107 1.24 13.74 -8.33
N GLN A 108 0.95 13.19 -9.51
CA GLN A 108 0.27 13.89 -10.59
C GLN A 108 -1.26 13.77 -10.52
N SER A 109 -1.84 13.18 -9.47
CA SER A 109 -3.27 12.89 -9.39
C SER A 109 -4.21 14.09 -9.59
N LEU A 110 -3.78 15.30 -9.26
CA LEU A 110 -4.58 16.52 -9.44
C LEU A 110 -4.63 17.01 -10.89
N VAL A 111 -3.68 16.60 -11.73
CA VAL A 111 -3.48 17.12 -13.09
C VAL A 111 -3.50 16.04 -14.18
N ASN A 112 -3.35 14.77 -13.80
CA ASN A 112 -3.30 13.61 -14.69
C ASN A 112 -4.48 12.68 -14.39
N ALA A 113 -5.28 12.37 -15.40
CA ALA A 113 -6.46 11.51 -15.27
C ALA A 113 -6.10 10.08 -14.80
N ALA A 114 -5.00 9.50 -15.29
CA ALA A 114 -4.52 8.19 -14.84
C ALA A 114 -4.03 8.24 -13.39
N GLY A 115 -3.35 9.32 -12.99
CA GLY A 115 -2.96 9.56 -11.60
C GLY A 115 -4.16 9.69 -10.67
N LYS A 116 -5.21 10.41 -11.11
CA LYS A 116 -6.47 10.55 -10.37
C LYS A 116 -7.16 9.20 -10.22
N ASP A 117 -7.26 8.45 -11.30
CA ASP A 117 -7.89 7.13 -11.32
C ASP A 117 -7.17 6.14 -10.39
N LEU A 118 -5.83 6.13 -10.42
CA LEU A 118 -5.03 5.35 -9.47
C LEU A 118 -5.30 5.78 -8.03
N PHE A 119 -5.24 7.08 -7.73
CA PHE A 119 -5.52 7.59 -6.39
C PHE A 119 -6.90 7.14 -5.89
N VAL A 120 -7.94 7.28 -6.71
CA VAL A 120 -9.31 6.85 -6.36
C VAL A 120 -9.37 5.35 -6.14
N SER A 121 -8.70 4.55 -6.97
CA SER A 121 -8.68 3.08 -6.82
C SER A 121 -8.02 2.59 -5.53
N LEU A 122 -7.09 3.36 -4.96
CA LEU A 122 -6.45 3.05 -3.67
C LEU A 122 -7.22 3.62 -2.49
N TYR A 123 -7.97 4.70 -2.70
CA TYR A 123 -8.53 5.52 -1.63
C TYR A 123 -9.39 4.71 -0.64
N ALA A 124 -10.32 3.90 -1.14
CA ALA A 124 -11.29 3.17 -0.31
C ALA A 124 -10.62 2.19 0.66
N SER A 125 -9.69 1.36 0.19
CA SER A 125 -8.97 0.45 1.08
C SER A 125 -7.93 1.16 1.95
N TRP A 126 -7.34 2.27 1.49
CA TRP A 126 -6.42 3.05 2.32
C TRP A 126 -7.11 3.66 3.55
N CYS A 127 -8.43 3.85 3.52
CA CYS A 127 -9.22 4.29 4.68
C CYS A 127 -9.23 3.30 5.85
N HIS A 128 -8.87 2.02 5.66
CA HIS A 128 -8.69 1.08 6.78
C HIS A 128 -7.57 1.49 7.75
N SER A 129 -6.71 2.44 7.35
CA SER A 129 -5.69 3.02 8.21
C SER A 129 -5.64 4.54 8.05
N PRO A 130 -5.96 5.33 9.09
CA PRO A 130 -5.85 6.79 9.08
C PRO A 130 -4.47 7.28 8.61
N MET A 131 -3.43 6.55 9.01
CA MET A 131 -2.04 6.85 8.66
C MET A 131 -1.76 6.65 7.17
N ALA A 132 -2.34 5.60 6.59
CA ALA A 132 -2.17 5.31 5.18
C ALA A 132 -2.93 6.32 4.31
N ILE A 133 -4.18 6.62 4.63
CA ILE A 133 -4.96 7.59 3.85
C ILE A 133 -4.36 8.99 3.90
N LEU A 134 -3.87 9.44 5.06
CA LEU A 134 -3.15 10.72 5.16
C LEU A 134 -1.86 10.69 4.33
N SER A 135 -1.08 9.62 4.41
CA SER A 135 0.13 9.44 3.59
C SER A 135 -0.18 9.50 2.09
N LEU A 136 -1.26 8.85 1.67
CA LEU A 136 -1.69 8.81 0.27
C LEU A 136 -2.14 10.19 -0.22
N CYS A 137 -2.91 10.93 0.59
CA CYS A 137 -3.34 12.29 0.26
C CYS A 137 -2.14 13.26 0.15
N LEU A 138 -1.17 13.15 1.05
CA LEU A 138 0.07 13.96 1.01
C LEU A 138 0.94 13.60 -0.20
N LEU A 139 1.08 12.30 -0.51
CA LEU A 139 1.80 11.85 -1.71
C LEU A 139 1.16 12.41 -2.98
N ALA A 140 -0.18 12.43 -3.02
CA ALA A 140 -0.98 12.97 -4.11
C ALA A 140 -1.02 14.50 -4.18
N GLN A 141 -0.41 15.21 -3.22
CA GLN A 141 -0.49 16.67 -3.07
C GLN A 141 -1.92 17.20 -2.87
N ALA A 142 -2.84 16.33 -2.45
CA ALA A 142 -4.23 16.66 -2.16
C ALA A 142 -4.36 17.27 -0.74
N TYR A 143 -3.64 18.37 -0.47
CA TYR A 143 -3.52 18.95 0.87
C TYR A 143 -4.85 19.41 1.48
N GLN A 144 -5.75 19.96 0.67
CA GLN A 144 -7.10 20.34 1.13
C GLN A 144 -7.89 19.12 1.58
N HIS A 145 -7.80 18.02 0.83
CA HIS A 145 -8.46 16.77 1.18
C HIS A 145 -7.82 16.11 2.40
N ALA A 146 -6.49 16.13 2.50
CA ALA A 146 -5.78 15.68 3.70
C ALA A 146 -6.25 16.44 4.95
N SER A 147 -6.42 17.76 4.86
CA SER A 147 -6.95 18.57 5.97
C SER A 147 -8.38 18.17 6.35
N ALA A 148 -9.25 17.92 5.37
CA ALA A 148 -10.62 17.46 5.64
C ALA A 148 -10.63 16.08 6.32
N VAL A 149 -9.76 15.17 5.87
CA VAL A 149 -9.59 13.84 6.49
C VAL A 149 -9.07 13.96 7.93
N VAL A 150 -8.12 14.86 8.20
CA VAL A 150 -7.66 15.11 9.58
C VAL A 150 -8.81 15.63 10.44
N GLN A 151 -9.62 16.57 9.93
CA GLN A 151 -10.75 17.12 10.67
C GLN A 151 -11.78 16.04 11.01
N SER A 152 -12.15 15.19 10.05
CA SER A 152 -13.09 14.08 10.31
C SER A 152 -12.52 13.07 11.32
N LEU A 153 -11.21 12.82 11.31
CA LEU A 153 -10.55 11.92 12.28
C LEU A 153 -10.48 12.52 13.69
N VAL A 154 -10.48 13.85 13.81
CA VAL A 154 -10.47 14.56 15.11
C VAL A 154 -11.87 14.61 15.72
N GLU A 155 -12.92 14.59 14.89
CA GLU A 155 -14.32 14.56 15.33
C GLU A 155 -14.74 13.20 15.94
N GLU A 156 -14.08 12.09 15.58
CA GLU A 156 -14.37 10.71 16.07
C GLU A 156 -13.76 10.37 17.46
N ASP A 157 -13.77 11.29 18.41
CA ASP A 157 -13.12 11.20 19.73
C ASP A 157 -11.57 11.15 19.65
N ILE A 158 -10.93 12.22 20.14
CA ILE A 158 -9.46 12.35 20.25
C ILE A 158 -8.92 11.27 21.20
N ASN A 159 -8.58 10.11 20.64
CA ASN A 159 -7.91 9.05 21.36
C ASN A 159 -6.40 9.34 21.34
N VAL A 160 -5.73 9.29 22.50
CA VAL A 160 -4.26 9.50 22.62
C VAL A 160 -3.48 8.61 21.64
N LYS A 161 -4.04 7.46 21.24
CA LYS A 161 -3.50 6.60 20.19
C LYS A 161 -3.39 7.30 18.82
N PHE A 162 -4.32 8.15 18.43
CA PHE A 162 -4.26 8.92 17.17
C PHE A 162 -3.12 9.94 17.19
N LEU A 163 -2.96 10.68 18.29
CA LEU A 163 -1.87 11.66 18.44
C LEU A 163 -0.48 10.99 18.39
N VAL A 164 -0.34 9.80 18.99
CA VAL A 164 0.90 9.00 18.91
C VAL A 164 1.16 8.49 17.49
N GLN A 165 0.12 8.10 16.75
CA GLN A 165 0.25 7.71 15.35
C GLN A 165 0.62 8.91 14.47
N LEU A 166 0.02 10.08 14.72
CA LEU A 166 0.33 11.32 14.02
C LEU A 166 1.80 11.76 14.27
N ASP A 167 2.33 11.60 15.49
CA ASP A 167 3.76 11.83 15.78
C ASP A 167 4.67 10.89 14.96
N LYS A 168 4.28 9.63 14.78
CA LYS A 168 5.01 8.69 13.89
C LYS A 168 4.90 9.09 12.42
N LEU A 169 3.76 9.64 11.99
CA LEU A 169 3.58 10.17 10.63
C LEU A 169 4.51 11.36 10.42
N ILE A 170 4.54 12.30 11.36
CA ILE A 170 5.41 13.48 11.33
C ILE A 170 6.86 13.04 11.24
N ARG A 171 7.31 12.09 12.08
CA ARG A 171 8.67 11.54 11.98
C ARG A 171 8.95 10.86 10.64
N LEU A 172 7.96 10.19 10.04
CA LEU A 172 8.07 9.63 8.70
C LEU A 172 8.15 10.73 7.63
N LEU A 173 7.32 11.78 7.71
CA LEU A 173 7.40 12.98 6.87
C LEU A 173 8.72 13.71 7.04
N GLU A 174 9.38 13.53 8.19
CA GLU A 174 10.71 14.06 8.43
C GLU A 174 11.85 13.25 7.79
N THR A 175 11.57 12.01 7.34
CA THR A 175 12.53 11.19 6.62
C THR A 175 12.75 11.71 5.18
N PRO A 176 13.93 11.47 4.57
CA PRO A 176 14.26 11.98 3.24
C PRO A 176 13.34 11.52 2.11
N ILE A 177 12.51 10.49 2.34
CA ILE A 177 11.48 10.03 1.38
C ILE A 177 10.47 11.15 1.06
N PHE A 178 10.20 12.01 2.04
CA PHE A 178 9.32 13.17 1.91
C PHE A 178 10.09 14.48 1.80
N ALA A 179 11.39 14.46 1.51
CA ALA A 179 12.19 15.67 1.30
C ALA A 179 11.59 16.59 0.21
N TYR A 180 10.87 16.01 -0.76
CA TYR A 180 10.16 16.79 -1.78
C TYR A 180 9.06 17.69 -1.19
N LEU A 181 8.38 17.28 -0.10
CA LEU A 181 7.39 18.11 0.60
C LEU A 181 8.03 19.31 1.29
N ARG A 182 9.31 19.21 1.70
CA ARG A 182 10.07 20.32 2.32
C ARG A 182 10.62 21.32 1.31
N LEU A 183 10.83 20.89 0.06
CA LEU A 183 11.38 21.73 -1.01
C LEU A 183 10.29 22.47 -1.81
N GLN A 184 9.01 22.12 -1.64
CA GLN A 184 7.90 22.91 -2.17
C GLN A 184 7.68 24.14 -1.31
N VAL A 185 8.39 25.23 -1.65
CA VAL A 185 8.01 26.57 -1.23
C VAL A 185 6.59 26.83 -1.72
N PRO A 186 5.62 27.17 -0.84
CA PRO A 186 4.29 27.55 -1.29
C PRO A 186 4.42 28.75 -2.23
N LYS A 187 3.91 28.60 -3.46
CA LYS A 187 3.58 29.73 -4.31
C LYS A 187 2.14 30.12 -4.06
#